data_AF-A0A950QP96-F1
#
_entry.id   AF-A0A950QP96-F1
#
_cell.length_a   1.000
_cell.length_b   1.000
_cell.length_c   1.000
_cell.angle_alpha   90.00
_cell.angle_beta   90.00
_cell.angle_gamma   90.00
#
_symmetry.space_group_name_H-M   'P 1'
#
loop_
_entity.id
_entity.type
_entity.pdbx_description
1 polymer ?
#
loop_
_entity_poly.entity_id
_entity_poly.type
_entity_poly.pdbx_seq_one_letter_code
_entity_poly.pdbx_strand_id
1 'polypeptide(L)'
;MTHVSEQDLVLYFYGDADKPALLEQHLADCPECSAEFARLRTTLSAIDFPVPERAPEYEAQLWSTLRPRLQQADAPKRSFWSAALQPRRWAIAGALAAIVVAAFLAGRYLPRGKEKSNPEMVQKAPARSGGDRVLMVAVGDHLDRTEMVLVELVNARAEGKVDISAERGAAQELVNSNRLYRETAQHDKDPELASMLDQVERVLVDIAHHPDSVSGKELEELQQHIESQGILFKVRVVESKVKARSRPESAGATKKETSSTL
;
A
#
# COMPACT_ATOMS: atom_id res chain seq x y z
N MET A 1 8.67 -7.53 -43.75
CA MET A 1 9.56 -6.48 -43.23
C MET A 1 9.04 -6.11 -41.85
N THR A 2 9.90 -5.85 -40.88
CA THR A 2 9.47 -5.53 -39.51
C THR A 2 9.05 -4.07 -39.45
N HIS A 3 7.78 -3.81 -39.15
CA HIS A 3 7.25 -2.45 -39.01
C HIS A 3 7.67 -1.82 -37.68
N VAL A 4 7.78 -0.50 -37.67
CA VAL A 4 8.04 0.29 -36.46
C VAL A 4 6.78 0.33 -35.59
N SER A 5 6.94 0.28 -34.27
CA SER A 5 5.81 0.34 -33.35
C SER A 5 5.19 1.74 -33.32
N GLU A 6 3.90 1.83 -33.00
CA GLU A 6 3.22 3.12 -32.84
C GLU A 6 3.87 3.98 -31.73
N GLN A 7 4.34 3.35 -30.64
CA GLN A 7 5.03 4.04 -29.55
C GLN A 7 6.31 4.74 -30.04
N ASP A 8 7.10 4.06 -30.87
CA ASP A 8 8.32 4.65 -31.43
C ASP A 8 8.00 5.84 -32.36
N LEU A 9 6.88 5.77 -33.11
CA LEU A 9 6.40 6.87 -33.95
C LEU A 9 5.91 8.07 -33.12
N VAL A 10 5.27 7.83 -31.97
CA VAL A 10 4.87 8.86 -31.02
C VAL A 10 6.09 9.54 -30.41
N LEU A 11 7.07 8.76 -29.93
CA LEU A 11 8.31 9.29 -29.38
C LEU A 11 9.08 10.10 -30.43
N TYR A 12 9.09 9.63 -31.68
CA TYR A 12 9.70 10.37 -32.79
C TYR A 12 9.00 11.70 -33.07
N PHE A 13 7.66 11.76 -32.98
CA PHE A 13 6.90 13.01 -33.12
C PHE A 13 7.26 14.05 -32.05
N TYR A 14 7.47 13.63 -30.80
CA TYR A 14 7.86 14.54 -29.70
C TYR A 14 9.37 14.83 -29.65
N GLY A 15 10.19 14.16 -30.47
CA GLY A 15 11.64 14.32 -30.48
C GLY A 15 12.39 13.47 -29.45
N ASP A 16 11.70 12.52 -28.81
CA ASP A 16 12.19 11.67 -27.71
C ASP A 16 12.50 10.23 -28.16
N ALA A 17 12.59 9.97 -29.47
CA ALA A 17 12.93 8.64 -29.97
C ALA A 17 14.38 8.25 -29.70
N ASP A 18 14.62 6.99 -29.32
CA ASP A 18 15.96 6.44 -29.04
C ASP A 18 16.88 6.45 -30.27
N LYS A 19 16.32 6.23 -31.47
CA LYS A 19 17.07 6.06 -32.73
C LYS A 19 16.42 6.79 -33.90
N PRO A 20 16.34 8.14 -33.86
CA PRO A 20 15.57 8.92 -34.83
C PRO A 20 16.05 8.74 -36.28
N ALA A 21 17.36 8.63 -36.50
CA ALA A 21 17.93 8.44 -37.85
C ALA A 21 17.54 7.09 -38.50
N LEU A 22 17.38 6.02 -37.72
CA LEU A 22 16.93 4.73 -38.25
C LEU A 22 15.43 4.74 -38.55
N LEU A 23 14.65 5.45 -37.73
CA LEU A 23 13.23 5.65 -37.98
C LEU A 23 13.01 6.49 -39.23
N GLU A 24 13.79 7.55 -39.42
CA GLU A 24 13.72 8.40 -40.62
C GLU A 24 14.00 7.61 -41.90
N GLN A 25 15.04 6.77 -41.90
CA GLN A 25 15.33 5.84 -43.00
C GLN A 25 14.17 4.87 -43.24
N HIS A 26 13.63 4.27 -42.18
CA HIS A 26 12.50 3.35 -42.29
C HIS A 26 11.23 4.03 -42.84
N LEU A 27 10.95 5.27 -42.44
CA LEU A 27 9.82 6.05 -42.94
C LEU A 27 9.99 6.43 -44.42
N ALA A 28 11.22 6.60 -44.89
CA ALA A 28 11.51 6.80 -46.31
C ALA A 28 11.31 5.52 -47.14
N ASP A 29 11.65 4.37 -46.57
CA ASP A 29 11.62 3.07 -47.28
C ASP A 29 10.26 2.35 -47.17
N CYS A 30 9.47 2.60 -46.12
CA CYS A 30 8.21 1.90 -45.85
C CYS A 30 6.97 2.80 -46.05
N PRO A 31 6.14 2.54 -47.09
CA PRO A 31 4.94 3.34 -47.37
C PRO A 31 3.83 3.16 -46.31
N GLU A 32 3.78 2.01 -45.66
CA GLU A 32 2.78 1.75 -44.61
C GLU A 32 3.09 2.53 -43.33
N CYS A 33 4.34 2.49 -42.86
CA CYS A 33 4.75 3.24 -41.67
C CYS A 33 4.72 4.75 -41.88
N SER A 34 5.00 5.25 -43.09
CA SER A 34 4.84 6.68 -43.41
C SER A 34 3.38 7.12 -43.44
N ALA A 35 2.47 6.26 -43.95
CA ALA A 35 1.03 6.53 -43.90
C ALA A 35 0.49 6.56 -42.46
N GLU A 36 0.90 5.61 -41.61
CA GLU A 36 0.57 5.58 -40.19
C GLU A 36 1.12 6.80 -39.45
N PHE A 37 2.37 7.17 -39.69
CA PHE A 37 2.96 8.37 -39.10
C PHE A 37 2.24 9.66 -39.52
N ALA A 38 1.79 9.76 -40.77
CA ALA A 38 1.02 10.92 -41.24
C ALA A 38 -0.35 11.03 -40.55
N ARG A 39 -1.03 9.91 -40.31
CA ARG A 39 -2.28 9.86 -39.53
C ARG A 39 -2.04 10.31 -38.09
N LEU A 40 -1.03 9.74 -37.45
CA LEU A 40 -0.65 10.07 -36.07
C LEU A 40 -0.31 11.56 -35.92
N ARG A 41 0.51 12.10 -36.82
CA ARG A 41 0.90 13.53 -36.85
C ARG A 41 -0.31 14.44 -36.93
N THR A 42 -1.31 14.09 -37.74
CA THR A 42 -2.54 14.88 -37.88
C THR A 42 -3.33 14.91 -36.56
N THR A 43 -3.46 13.76 -35.90
CA THR A 43 -4.15 13.65 -34.61
C THR A 43 -3.43 14.40 -33.50
N LEU A 44 -2.11 14.23 -33.39
CA LEU A 44 -1.33 14.83 -32.31
C LEU A 44 -1.19 16.35 -32.47
N SER A 45 -1.07 16.85 -33.72
CA SER A 45 -1.03 18.30 -33.98
C SER A 45 -2.38 19.01 -33.80
N ALA A 46 -3.49 18.27 -33.72
CA ALA A 46 -4.79 18.87 -33.43
C ALA A 46 -4.88 19.43 -32.00
N ILE A 47 -3.98 19.01 -31.11
CA ILE A 47 -3.93 19.39 -29.69
C ILE A 47 -2.68 20.25 -29.44
N ASP A 48 -2.38 21.19 -30.34
CA ASP A 48 -1.36 22.21 -30.08
C ASP A 48 -2.01 23.40 -29.37
N PHE A 49 -1.92 23.42 -28.04
CA PHE A 49 -2.35 24.56 -27.23
C PHE A 49 -1.18 25.52 -27.06
N PRO A 50 -1.35 26.82 -27.37
CA PRO A 50 -0.30 27.79 -27.09
C PRO A 50 0.02 27.75 -25.60
N VAL A 51 1.31 27.54 -25.28
CA VAL A 51 1.78 27.58 -23.90
C VAL A 51 1.55 28.99 -23.37
N PRO A 52 0.73 29.18 -22.32
CA PRO A 52 0.48 30.51 -21.79
C PRO A 52 1.79 31.10 -21.25
N GLU A 53 2.08 32.35 -21.62
CA GLU A 53 3.20 33.08 -21.04
C GLU A 53 2.92 33.29 -19.54
N ARG A 54 3.89 32.89 -18.71
CA ARG A 54 3.74 32.97 -17.26
C ARG A 54 4.12 34.37 -16.79
N ALA A 55 3.43 34.85 -15.75
CA ALA A 55 3.76 36.13 -15.12
C ALA A 55 5.21 36.10 -14.58
N PRO A 56 5.93 37.23 -14.59
CA PRO A 56 7.32 37.30 -14.13
C PRO A 56 7.48 36.89 -12.64
N GLU A 57 6.43 37.01 -11.83
CA GLU A 57 6.43 36.60 -10.42
C GLU A 57 6.06 35.13 -10.18
N TYR A 58 5.67 34.39 -11.23
CA TYR A 58 5.16 33.02 -11.13
C TYR A 58 6.13 32.10 -10.38
N GLU A 59 7.41 32.18 -10.72
CA GLU A 59 8.44 31.33 -10.09
C GLU A 59 8.58 31.64 -8.60
N ALA A 60 8.60 32.92 -8.24
CA ALA A 60 8.71 33.35 -6.85
C ALA A 60 7.50 32.89 -6.01
N GLN A 61 6.28 33.01 -6.57
CA GLN A 61 5.06 32.56 -5.92
C GLN A 61 5.02 31.03 -5.77
N LEU A 62 5.39 30.31 -6.82
CA LEU A 62 5.46 28.84 -6.81
C LEU A 62 6.49 28.35 -5.76
N TRP A 63 7.67 28.96 -5.73
CA TRP A 63 8.72 28.60 -4.77
C TRP A 63 8.36 28.93 -3.33
N SER A 64 7.68 30.05 -3.09
CA SER A 64 7.16 30.36 -1.75
C SER A 64 6.15 29.33 -1.25
N THR A 65 5.36 28.74 -2.17
CA THR A 65 4.35 27.73 -1.86
C THR A 65 4.94 26.34 -1.69
N LEU A 66 5.92 25.96 -2.52
CA LEU A 66 6.54 24.64 -2.51
C LEU A 66 7.58 24.46 -1.41
N ARG A 67 8.40 25.50 -1.14
CA ARG A 67 9.47 25.45 -0.13
C ARG A 67 9.05 24.85 1.22
N PRO A 68 7.95 25.29 1.88
CA PRO A 68 7.58 24.73 3.17
C PRO A 68 7.18 23.25 3.09
N ARG A 69 6.63 22.79 1.96
CA ARG A 69 6.25 21.39 1.76
C ARG A 69 7.47 20.49 1.55
N LEU A 70 8.48 20.98 0.83
CA LEU A 70 9.75 20.30 0.65
C LEU A 70 10.52 20.19 1.97
N GLN A 71 10.56 21.26 2.77
CA GLN A 71 11.19 21.23 4.10
C GLN A 71 10.52 20.25 5.08
N GLN A 72 9.22 19.98 4.92
CA GLN A 72 8.52 18.95 5.70
C GLN A 72 8.85 17.54 5.23
N ALA A 73 9.12 17.35 3.94
CA ALA A 73 9.62 16.09 3.40
C ALA A 73 11.08 15.82 3.83
N ASP A 74 11.90 16.88 3.90
CA ASP A 74 13.31 16.82 4.32
C ASP A 74 13.50 16.83 5.85
N ALA A 75 12.43 16.98 6.63
CA ALA A 75 12.53 16.99 8.08
C ALA A 75 13.09 15.63 8.55
N PRO A 76 14.18 15.60 9.36
CA PRO A 76 14.77 14.36 9.80
C PRO A 76 13.71 13.55 10.55
N LYS A 77 13.37 12.37 10.03
CA LYS A 77 12.47 11.39 10.66
C LYS A 77 13.03 11.13 12.07
N ARG A 78 12.47 11.80 13.09
CA ARG A 78 12.92 11.64 14.49
C ARG A 78 12.85 10.15 14.81
N SER A 79 14.02 9.54 14.94
CA SER A 79 14.16 8.11 15.10
C SER A 79 13.32 7.65 16.28
N PHE A 80 12.30 6.86 15.99
CA PHE A 80 11.38 6.23 16.95
C PHE A 80 12.14 5.49 18.06
N TRP A 81 13.38 5.05 17.79
CA TRP A 81 14.29 4.44 18.75
C TRP A 81 14.74 5.37 19.89
N SER A 82 14.77 6.69 19.65
CA SER A 82 15.09 7.67 20.70
C SER A 82 13.98 7.80 21.76
N ALA A 83 12.74 7.42 21.41
CA ALA A 83 11.62 7.38 22.35
C ALA A 83 11.51 6.05 23.11
N ALA A 84 12.06 4.96 22.56
CA ALA A 84 12.04 3.63 23.18
C ALA A 84 13.07 3.45 24.31
N LEU A 85 14.13 4.28 24.34
CA LEU A 85 15.16 4.26 25.38
C LEU A 85 14.83 5.09 26.64
N GLN A 86 13.62 5.61 26.81
CA GLN A 86 13.25 6.27 28.07
C GLN A 86 12.99 5.25 29.20
N PRO A 87 13.84 5.20 30.26
CA PRO A 87 13.80 4.15 31.30
C PRO A 87 12.49 4.14 32.11
N ARG A 88 11.74 5.25 32.10
CA ARG A 88 10.49 5.41 32.84
C ARG A 88 9.31 4.61 32.25
N ARG A 89 9.38 4.17 30.99
CA ARG A 89 8.32 3.38 30.34
C ARG A 89 8.45 1.86 30.56
N TRP A 90 9.66 1.37 30.84
CA TRP A 90 9.91 -0.04 31.14
C TRP A 90 9.37 -0.46 32.52
N ALA A 91 9.27 0.47 33.48
CA ALA A 91 8.67 0.21 34.78
C ALA A 91 7.17 -0.11 34.71
N ILE A 92 6.45 0.49 33.75
CA ILE A 92 5.00 0.28 33.55
C ILE A 92 4.75 -1.04 32.79
N ALA A 93 5.61 -1.37 31.82
CA ALA A 93 5.53 -2.62 31.08
C ALA A 93 5.78 -3.86 31.97
N GLY A 94 6.70 -3.77 32.93
CA GLY A 94 6.96 -4.85 33.89
C GLY A 94 5.76 -5.16 34.81
N ALA A 95 5.05 -4.13 35.28
CA ALA A 95 3.89 -4.30 36.15
C ALA A 95 2.71 -5.00 35.43
N LEU A 96 2.47 -4.66 34.17
CA LEU A 96 1.43 -5.31 33.34
C LEU A 96 1.76 -6.79 33.07
N ALA A 97 3.02 -7.10 32.78
CA ALA A 97 3.46 -8.48 32.58
C ALA A 97 3.25 -9.34 33.85
N ALA A 98 3.54 -8.79 35.03
CA ALA A 98 3.33 -9.50 36.30
C ALA A 98 1.85 -9.80 36.57
N ILE A 99 0.94 -8.87 36.24
CA ILE A 99 -0.51 -9.08 36.39
C ILE A 99 -1.01 -10.17 35.45
N VAL A 100 -0.54 -10.19 34.20
CA VAL A 100 -0.92 -11.23 33.22
C VAL A 100 -0.46 -12.61 33.67
N VAL A 101 0.78 -12.72 34.17
CA VAL A 101 1.31 -13.97 34.71
C VAL A 101 0.53 -14.42 35.95
N ALA A 102 0.19 -13.50 36.86
CA ALA A 102 -0.62 -13.80 38.03
C ALA A 102 -2.05 -14.25 37.66
N ALA A 103 -2.69 -13.60 36.69
CA ALA A 103 -4.01 -13.99 36.19
C ALA A 103 -3.98 -15.37 35.49
N PHE A 104 -2.91 -15.66 34.75
CA PHE A 104 -2.71 -16.95 34.11
C PHE A 104 -2.52 -18.07 35.15
N LEU A 105 -1.67 -17.85 36.15
CA LEU A 105 -1.46 -18.79 37.25
C LEU A 105 -2.74 -19.01 38.06
N ALA A 106 -3.49 -17.93 38.35
CA ALA A 106 -4.78 -18.03 39.02
C ALA A 106 -5.77 -18.86 38.22
N GLY A 107 -5.87 -18.65 36.91
CA GLY A 107 -6.74 -19.45 36.03
C GLY A 107 -6.30 -20.91 35.83
N ARG A 108 -5.00 -21.20 36.05
CA ARG A 108 -4.41 -22.54 35.91
C ARG A 108 -4.56 -23.40 37.17
N TYR A 109 -4.55 -22.79 38.35
CA TYR A 109 -4.47 -23.48 39.64
C TYR A 109 -5.71 -23.35 40.55
N LEU A 110 -6.62 -22.41 40.30
CA LEU A 110 -7.89 -22.37 41.04
C LEU A 110 -8.89 -23.39 40.46
N PRO A 111 -9.43 -24.31 41.28
CA PRO A 111 -10.57 -25.12 40.85
C PRO A 111 -11.77 -24.19 40.60
N ARG A 112 -12.21 -24.13 39.35
CA ARG A 112 -13.42 -23.40 38.95
C ARG A 112 -14.62 -23.97 39.70
N GLY A 113 -15.09 -23.24 40.71
CA GLY A 113 -16.38 -23.49 41.34
C GLY A 113 -17.47 -23.39 40.27
N LYS A 114 -18.41 -24.35 40.30
CA LYS A 114 -19.52 -24.47 39.35
C LYS A 114 -20.25 -23.14 39.15
N GLU A 115 -19.94 -22.47 38.06
CA GLU A 115 -20.69 -21.33 37.56
C GLU A 115 -21.92 -21.88 36.81
N LYS A 116 -23.10 -21.52 37.30
CA LYS A 116 -24.38 -22.00 36.77
C LYS A 116 -24.52 -21.52 35.32
N SER A 117 -24.46 -22.44 34.38
CA SER A 117 -24.82 -22.20 32.98
C SER A 117 -26.31 -21.88 32.89
N ASN A 118 -26.66 -20.63 32.61
CA ASN A 118 -27.98 -20.29 32.09
C ASN A 118 -27.95 -20.53 30.57
N PRO A 119 -28.77 -21.43 30.01
CA PRO A 119 -28.85 -21.57 28.57
C PRO A 119 -29.65 -20.40 27.99
N GLU A 120 -29.37 -20.11 26.73
CA GLU A 120 -30.27 -19.40 25.81
C GLU A 120 -30.24 -17.86 25.84
N MET A 121 -29.47 -17.30 24.90
CA MET A 121 -30.07 -16.55 23.80
C MET A 121 -29.01 -16.34 22.71
N VAL A 122 -28.97 -17.27 21.75
CA VAL A 122 -28.42 -17.00 20.43
C VAL A 122 -29.41 -16.05 19.76
N GLN A 123 -29.22 -14.75 19.96
CA GLN A 123 -29.91 -13.76 19.15
C GLN A 123 -29.35 -13.86 17.74
N LYS A 124 -30.18 -14.38 16.83
CA LYS A 124 -29.99 -14.41 15.40
C LYS A 124 -29.90 -12.96 14.91
N ALA A 125 -28.70 -12.41 14.88
CA ALA A 125 -28.43 -11.16 14.17
C ALA A 125 -28.79 -11.35 12.68
N PRO A 126 -29.31 -10.32 11.99
CA PRO A 126 -29.71 -10.45 10.60
C PRO A 126 -28.49 -10.87 9.76
N ALA A 127 -28.69 -11.92 8.94
CA ALA A 127 -27.67 -12.62 8.16
C ALA A 127 -27.02 -11.79 7.04
N ARG A 128 -27.01 -10.46 7.14
CA ARG A 128 -26.33 -9.53 6.23
C ARG A 128 -25.03 -8.96 6.79
N SER A 129 -24.79 -9.06 8.11
CA SER A 129 -23.56 -8.55 8.75
C SER A 129 -22.47 -9.62 8.95
N GLY A 130 -22.73 -10.89 8.62
CA GLY A 130 -21.76 -11.97 8.76
C GLY A 130 -20.74 -12.01 7.62
N GLY A 131 -21.21 -11.88 6.37
CA GLY A 131 -20.36 -11.91 5.17
C GLY A 131 -19.35 -10.77 5.14
N ASP A 132 -19.80 -9.56 5.43
CA ASP A 132 -18.94 -8.36 5.52
C ASP A 132 -17.87 -8.50 6.62
N ARG A 133 -18.19 -9.09 7.76
CA ARG A 133 -17.21 -9.35 8.83
C ARG A 133 -16.17 -10.39 8.44
N VAL A 134 -16.59 -11.50 7.82
CA VAL A 134 -15.67 -12.55 7.36
C VAL A 134 -14.74 -11.99 6.28
N LEU A 135 -15.27 -11.16 5.37
CA LEU A 135 -14.49 -10.44 4.38
C LEU A 135 -13.47 -9.50 5.04
N MET A 136 -13.90 -8.65 5.98
CA MET A 136 -12.99 -7.72 6.68
C MET A 136 -11.90 -8.46 7.46
N VAL A 137 -12.18 -9.63 8.05
CA VAL A 137 -11.14 -10.47 8.66
C VAL A 137 -10.16 -11.00 7.61
N ALA A 138 -10.66 -11.48 6.48
CA ALA A 138 -9.81 -12.00 5.40
C ALA A 138 -8.97 -10.91 4.74
N VAL A 139 -9.53 -9.72 4.53
CA VAL A 139 -8.82 -8.54 4.02
C VAL A 139 -7.77 -8.07 5.03
N GLY A 140 -8.09 -8.08 6.33
CA GLY A 140 -7.12 -7.77 7.38
C GLY A 140 -5.91 -8.72 7.37
N ASP A 141 -6.15 -10.03 7.32
CA ASP A 141 -5.07 -11.03 7.23
C ASP A 141 -4.26 -10.89 5.94
N HIS A 142 -4.90 -10.54 4.82
CA HIS A 142 -4.22 -10.28 3.56
C HIS A 142 -3.30 -9.05 3.62
N LEU A 143 -3.77 -7.95 4.24
CA LEU A 143 -2.96 -6.76 4.46
C LEU A 143 -1.78 -7.02 5.41
N ASP A 144 -1.98 -7.85 6.45
CA ASP A 144 -0.91 -8.28 7.36
C ASP A 144 0.20 -9.03 6.61
N ARG A 145 -0.16 -10.00 5.76
CA ARG A 145 0.81 -10.74 4.93
C ARG A 145 1.51 -9.84 3.92
N THR A 146 0.78 -8.88 3.35
CA THR A 146 1.36 -7.88 2.43
C THR A 146 2.37 -7.00 3.16
N GLU A 147 2.06 -6.54 4.38
CA GLU A 147 3.02 -5.79 5.19
C GLU A 147 4.27 -6.61 5.46
N MET A 148 4.13 -7.89 5.85
CA MET A 148 5.27 -8.76 6.14
C MET A 148 6.24 -8.82 4.95
N VAL A 149 5.75 -9.12 3.75
CA VAL A 149 6.58 -9.20 2.54
C VAL A 149 7.26 -7.87 2.22
N LEU A 150 6.52 -6.75 2.31
CA LEU A 150 7.07 -5.43 2.04
C LEU A 150 8.13 -5.02 3.08
N VAL A 151 7.95 -5.39 4.35
CA VAL A 151 8.91 -5.13 5.42
C VAL A 151 10.17 -5.98 5.24
N GLU A 152 10.03 -7.26 4.89
CA GLU A 152 11.17 -8.15 4.60
C GLU A 152 12.01 -7.60 3.44
N LEU A 153 11.35 -7.19 2.36
CA LEU A 153 12.00 -6.65 1.17
C LEU A 153 12.71 -5.30 1.44
N VAL A 154 12.07 -4.40 2.21
CA VAL A 154 12.67 -3.10 2.58
C VAL A 154 13.84 -3.26 3.55
N ASN A 155 13.89 -4.34 4.32
CA ASN A 155 15.00 -4.62 5.24
C ASN A 155 16.03 -5.62 4.68
N ALA A 156 15.86 -6.08 3.43
CA ALA A 156 16.83 -6.94 2.78
C ALA A 156 18.16 -6.19 2.56
N ARG A 157 19.28 -6.84 2.88
CA ARG A 157 20.61 -6.22 2.75
C ARG A 157 21.04 -6.18 1.29
N ALA A 158 21.29 -4.98 0.77
CA ALA A 158 21.77 -4.73 -0.59
C ALA A 158 23.27 -5.06 -0.80
N GLU A 159 23.73 -6.22 -0.32
CA GLU A 159 25.12 -6.64 -0.49
C GLU A 159 25.24 -7.69 -1.60
N GLY A 160 25.85 -7.30 -2.72
CA GLY A 160 26.13 -8.21 -3.84
C GLY A 160 24.86 -8.64 -4.58
N LYS A 161 24.61 -9.95 -4.62
CA LYS A 161 23.46 -10.56 -5.28
C LYS A 161 22.51 -11.08 -4.21
N VAL A 162 21.31 -10.50 -4.15
CA VAL A 162 20.30 -10.80 -3.14
C VAL A 162 19.27 -11.75 -3.75
N ASP A 163 19.02 -12.87 -3.07
CA ASP A 163 17.94 -13.79 -3.41
C ASP A 163 16.64 -13.24 -2.83
N ILE A 164 15.67 -12.99 -3.70
CA ILE A 164 14.33 -12.49 -3.37
C ILE A 164 13.24 -13.48 -3.81
N SER A 165 13.61 -14.74 -4.08
CA SER A 165 12.69 -15.76 -4.59
C SER A 165 11.52 -16.03 -3.64
N ALA A 166 11.74 -15.95 -2.34
CA ALA A 166 10.70 -16.12 -1.32
C ALA A 166 9.68 -14.97 -1.35
N GLU A 167 10.17 -13.73 -1.36
CA GLU A 167 9.38 -12.50 -1.40
C GLU A 167 8.62 -12.38 -2.72
N ARG A 168 9.25 -12.74 -3.83
CA ARG A 168 8.62 -12.83 -5.15
C ARG A 168 7.49 -13.86 -5.18
N GLY A 169 7.76 -15.07 -4.65
CA GLY A 169 6.76 -16.12 -4.54
C GLY A 169 5.56 -15.70 -3.70
N ALA A 170 5.81 -15.06 -2.55
CA ALA A 170 4.77 -14.52 -1.70
C ALA A 170 3.98 -13.38 -2.39
N ALA A 171 4.65 -12.47 -3.10
CA ALA A 171 4.00 -11.40 -3.85
C ALA A 171 3.08 -11.97 -4.94
N GLN A 172 3.51 -13.01 -5.67
CA GLN A 172 2.70 -13.66 -6.70
C GLN A 172 1.41 -14.27 -6.13
N GLU A 173 1.48 -14.90 -4.96
CA GLU A 173 0.30 -15.43 -4.26
C GLU A 173 -0.65 -14.31 -3.80
N LEU A 174 -0.07 -13.22 -3.27
CA LEU A 174 -0.81 -12.06 -2.80
C LEU A 174 -1.54 -11.33 -3.93
N VAL A 175 -0.97 -11.22 -5.14
CA VAL A 175 -1.64 -10.60 -6.30
C VAL A 175 -2.99 -11.28 -6.60
N ASN A 176 -3.03 -12.61 -6.61
CA ASN A 176 -4.24 -13.36 -6.92
C ASN A 176 -5.34 -13.10 -5.89
N SER A 177 -4.98 -13.14 -4.60
CA SER A 177 -5.92 -12.88 -3.51
C SER A 177 -6.40 -11.42 -3.50
N ASN A 178 -5.51 -10.48 -3.79
CA ASN A 178 -5.81 -9.05 -3.83
C ASN A 178 -6.88 -8.71 -4.89
N ARG A 179 -6.80 -9.32 -6.08
CA ARG A 179 -7.81 -9.13 -7.15
C ARG A 179 -9.22 -9.49 -6.68
N LEU A 180 -9.36 -10.60 -5.96
CA LEU A 180 -10.63 -11.06 -5.41
C LEU A 180 -11.19 -10.07 -4.36
N TYR A 181 -10.33 -9.57 -3.47
CA TYR A 181 -10.75 -8.58 -2.48
C TYR A 181 -11.12 -7.25 -3.11
N ARG A 182 -10.42 -6.82 -4.17
CA ARG A 182 -10.74 -5.58 -4.89
C ARG A 182 -12.11 -5.69 -5.58
N GLU A 183 -12.39 -6.82 -6.23
CA GLU A 183 -13.70 -7.08 -6.86
C GLU A 183 -14.83 -7.00 -5.81
N THR A 184 -14.61 -7.59 -4.64
CA THR A 184 -15.59 -7.55 -3.56
C THR A 184 -15.78 -6.13 -3.01
N ALA A 185 -14.69 -5.38 -2.79
CA ALA A 185 -14.75 -3.98 -2.34
C ALA A 185 -15.48 -3.06 -3.34
N GLN A 186 -15.33 -3.31 -4.65
CA GLN A 186 -16.07 -2.60 -5.69
C GLN A 186 -17.57 -2.91 -5.66
N HIS A 187 -17.93 -4.19 -5.51
CA HIS A 187 -19.32 -4.62 -5.37
C HIS A 187 -19.99 -4.00 -4.15
N ASP A 188 -19.28 -3.94 -3.03
CA ASP A 188 -19.75 -3.38 -1.76
C ASP A 188 -19.69 -1.84 -1.70
N LYS A 189 -19.28 -1.19 -2.81
CA LYS A 189 -19.18 0.26 -2.96
C LYS A 189 -18.27 0.91 -1.90
N ASP A 190 -17.16 0.28 -1.55
CA ASP A 190 -16.09 0.86 -0.73
C ASP A 190 -14.93 1.32 -1.65
N PRO A 191 -14.99 2.55 -2.22
CA PRO A 191 -13.96 3.05 -3.13
C PRO A 191 -12.63 3.34 -2.43
N GLU A 192 -12.64 3.60 -1.12
CA GLU A 192 -11.41 3.80 -0.33
C GLU A 192 -10.62 2.49 -0.25
N LEU A 193 -11.30 1.39 0.10
CA LEU A 193 -10.70 0.06 0.14
C LEU A 193 -10.29 -0.42 -1.27
N ALA A 194 -11.14 -0.25 -2.27
CA ALA A 194 -10.83 -0.65 -3.65
C ALA A 194 -9.62 0.10 -4.23
N SER A 195 -9.51 1.41 -3.98
CA SER A 195 -8.36 2.23 -4.42
C SER A 195 -7.07 1.84 -3.69
N MET A 196 -7.17 1.43 -2.42
CA MET A 196 -6.01 0.93 -1.69
C MET A 196 -5.53 -0.42 -2.23
N LEU A 197 -6.45 -1.38 -2.39
CA LEU A 197 -6.14 -2.70 -2.93
C LEU A 197 -5.53 -2.60 -4.35
N ASP A 198 -5.98 -1.62 -5.14
CA ASP A 198 -5.39 -1.29 -6.44
C ASP A 198 -3.94 -0.75 -6.36
N GLN A 199 -3.66 0.11 -5.37
CA GLN A 199 -2.28 0.58 -5.13
C GLN A 199 -1.38 -0.57 -4.67
N VAL A 200 -1.89 -1.45 -3.80
CA VAL A 200 -1.18 -2.66 -3.35
C VAL A 200 -0.92 -3.61 -4.52
N GLU A 201 -1.87 -3.80 -5.44
CA GLU A 201 -1.67 -4.68 -6.60
C GLU A 201 -0.51 -4.21 -7.45
N ARG A 202 -0.41 -2.90 -7.72
CA ARG A 202 0.68 -2.35 -8.55
C ARG A 202 2.06 -2.68 -7.99
N VAL A 203 2.23 -2.54 -6.68
CA VAL A 203 3.51 -2.88 -6.01
C VAL A 203 3.76 -4.38 -6.01
N LEU A 204 2.76 -5.19 -5.67
CA LEU A 204 2.92 -6.64 -5.65
C LEU A 204 3.23 -7.20 -7.03
N VAL A 205 2.62 -6.64 -8.09
CA VAL A 205 2.90 -7.00 -9.48
C VAL A 205 4.33 -6.61 -9.87
N ASP A 206 4.80 -5.44 -9.46
CA ASP A 206 6.18 -5.01 -9.71
C ASP A 206 7.18 -5.99 -9.08
N ILE A 207 7.01 -6.30 -7.79
CA ILE A 207 7.83 -7.29 -7.05
C ILE A 207 7.78 -8.67 -7.72
N ALA A 208 6.60 -9.13 -8.15
CA ALA A 208 6.43 -10.45 -8.76
C ALA A 208 7.14 -10.60 -10.13
N HIS A 209 7.34 -9.49 -10.86
CA HIS A 209 8.01 -9.49 -12.16
C HIS A 209 9.54 -9.41 -12.07
N HIS A 210 10.11 -9.14 -10.89
CA HIS A 210 11.56 -9.16 -10.71
C HIS A 210 12.15 -10.58 -10.81
N PRO A 211 13.43 -10.70 -11.23
CA PRO A 211 14.12 -11.99 -11.22
C PRO A 211 14.30 -12.51 -9.79
N ASP A 212 14.45 -13.83 -9.63
CA ASP A 212 14.64 -14.49 -8.32
C ASP A 212 15.86 -13.97 -7.56
N SER A 213 16.79 -13.34 -8.28
CA SER A 213 17.96 -12.72 -7.69
C SER A 213 18.25 -11.39 -8.35
N VAL A 214 18.40 -10.36 -7.52
CA VAL A 214 18.62 -8.97 -7.92
C VAL A 214 19.98 -8.50 -7.44
N SER A 215 20.58 -7.57 -8.17
CA SER A 215 21.77 -6.85 -7.70
C SER A 215 21.40 -5.90 -6.56
N GLY A 216 22.37 -5.56 -5.70
CA GLY A 216 22.16 -4.58 -4.63
C GLY A 216 21.58 -3.25 -5.12
N LYS A 217 21.98 -2.78 -6.31
CA LYS A 217 21.45 -1.55 -6.91
C LYS A 217 19.97 -1.69 -7.32
N GLU A 218 19.60 -2.79 -7.95
CA GLU A 218 18.20 -3.07 -8.32
C GLU A 218 17.31 -3.23 -7.07
N LEU A 219 17.86 -3.84 -6.01
CA LEU A 219 17.17 -3.91 -4.72
C LEU A 219 16.97 -2.51 -4.11
N GLU A 220 17.99 -1.65 -4.13
CA GLU A 220 17.87 -0.27 -3.65
C GLU A 220 16.81 0.53 -4.44
N GLU A 221 16.76 0.36 -5.77
CA GLU A 221 15.74 0.99 -6.62
C GLU A 221 14.33 0.51 -6.25
N LEU A 222 14.15 -0.79 -6.02
CA LEU A 222 12.89 -1.38 -5.57
C LEU A 222 12.48 -0.89 -4.17
N GLN A 223 13.43 -0.81 -3.23
CA GLN A 223 13.21 -0.27 -1.89
C GLN A 223 12.78 1.19 -1.94
N GLN A 224 13.47 2.01 -2.74
CA GLN A 224 13.11 3.41 -2.95
C GLN A 224 11.72 3.55 -3.57
N HIS A 225 11.35 2.68 -4.52
CA HIS A 225 10.02 2.70 -5.12
C HIS A 225 8.93 2.44 -4.07
N ILE A 226 9.07 1.39 -3.26
CA ILE A 226 8.13 1.03 -2.19
C ILE A 226 8.01 2.15 -1.14
N GLU A 227 9.14 2.77 -0.76
CA GLU A 227 9.15 3.89 0.17
C GLU A 227 8.51 5.15 -0.40
N SER A 228 8.82 5.49 -1.67
CA SER A 228 8.33 6.71 -2.32
C SER A 228 6.80 6.73 -2.44
N GLN A 229 6.19 5.56 -2.65
CA GLN A 229 4.73 5.43 -2.73
C GLN A 229 4.04 5.41 -1.35
N GLY A 230 4.83 5.31 -0.26
CA GLY A 230 4.36 5.27 1.12
C GLY A 230 3.44 4.09 1.41
N ILE A 231 3.58 2.99 0.67
CA ILE A 231 2.60 1.89 0.66
C ILE A 231 2.56 1.16 1.99
N LEU A 232 3.71 0.91 2.62
CA LEU A 232 3.78 0.32 3.97
C LEU A 232 2.97 1.09 5.01
N PHE A 233 3.03 2.43 4.99
CA PHE A 233 2.26 3.25 5.91
C PHE A 233 0.76 3.18 5.61
N LYS A 234 0.37 3.23 4.34
CA LYS A 234 -1.04 3.11 3.92
C LYS A 234 -1.61 1.76 4.28
N VAL A 235 -0.87 0.66 4.07
CA VAL A 235 -1.26 -0.71 4.45
C VAL A 235 -1.56 -0.75 5.94
N ARG A 236 -0.64 -0.30 6.80
CA ARG A 236 -0.84 -0.25 8.26
C ARG A 236 -2.08 0.54 8.69
N VAL A 237 -2.32 1.70 8.09
CA VAL A 237 -3.46 2.53 8.44
C VAL A 237 -4.77 1.83 8.08
N VAL A 238 -4.85 1.28 6.87
CA VAL A 238 -6.06 0.59 6.36
C VAL A 238 -6.29 -0.71 7.12
N GLU A 239 -5.25 -1.49 7.37
CA GLU A 239 -5.28 -2.69 8.20
C GLU A 239 -5.84 -2.39 9.60
N SER A 240 -5.39 -1.30 10.25
CA SER A 240 -5.94 -0.88 11.54
C SER A 240 -7.44 -0.54 11.48
N LYS A 241 -7.88 0.10 10.39
CA LYS A 241 -9.29 0.46 10.16
C LYS A 241 -10.13 -0.79 9.92
N VAL A 242 -9.64 -1.72 9.11
CA VAL A 242 -10.29 -3.00 8.81
C VAL A 242 -10.40 -3.86 10.08
N LYS A 243 -9.34 -3.94 10.89
CA LYS A 243 -9.35 -4.61 12.21
C LYS A 243 -10.29 -3.95 13.21
N ALA A 244 -10.47 -2.63 13.15
CA ALA A 244 -11.44 -1.93 13.98
C ALA A 244 -12.88 -2.25 13.55
N ARG A 245 -13.15 -2.33 12.24
CA ARG A 245 -14.48 -2.68 11.67
C ARG A 245 -14.87 -4.14 11.91
N SER A 246 -13.90 -5.05 12.04
CA SER A 246 -14.16 -6.47 12.29
C SER A 246 -14.42 -6.81 13.77
N ARG A 247 -14.17 -5.89 14.71
CA ARG A 247 -14.44 -6.11 16.15
C ARG A 247 -15.94 -6.03 16.46
N PRO A 248 -16.47 -6.95 17.30
CA PRO A 248 -17.87 -6.89 17.72
C PRO A 248 -18.13 -5.66 18.62
N GLU A 249 -19.20 -4.94 18.32
CA GLU A 249 -19.67 -3.73 19.01
C GLU A 249 -20.33 -4.04 20.38
N SER A 250 -19.66 -4.81 21.25
CA SER A 250 -20.16 -5.12 22.61
C SER A 250 -19.27 -4.62 23.76
N ALA A 251 -18.21 -3.86 23.47
CA ALA A 251 -17.29 -3.35 24.50
C ALA A 251 -17.44 -1.84 24.79
N GLY A 252 -18.59 -1.24 24.47
CA GLY A 252 -18.79 0.21 24.48
C GLY A 252 -20.05 0.72 25.18
N ALA A 253 -20.55 0.06 26.24
CA ALA A 253 -21.68 0.62 27.00
C ALA A 253 -21.78 0.09 28.45
N THR A 254 -20.83 0.41 29.32
CA THR A 254 -21.05 0.40 30.78
C THR A 254 -20.17 1.44 31.49
N LYS A 255 -20.50 2.73 31.34
CA LYS A 255 -20.09 3.74 32.33
C LYS A 255 -21.05 4.94 32.38
N LYS A 256 -22.22 4.71 32.96
CA LYS A 256 -23.21 5.64 33.54
C LYS A 256 -24.21 4.68 34.23
N GLU A 257 -24.51 4.67 35.52
CA GLU A 257 -24.45 5.63 36.61
C GLU A 257 -24.25 4.84 37.92
N THR A 258 -23.34 5.26 38.80
CA THR A 258 -23.48 5.05 40.26
C THR A 258 -22.93 6.28 40.98
N SER A 259 -23.78 7.30 41.08
CA SER A 259 -23.67 8.32 42.13
C SER A 259 -25.06 8.88 42.39
N SER A 260 -25.77 8.24 43.31
CA SER A 260 -26.64 8.94 44.24
C SER A 260 -26.92 8.01 45.40
N THR A 261 -26.11 8.15 46.46
CA THR A 261 -26.43 7.68 47.80
C THR A 261 -26.97 8.89 48.54
N LEU A 262 -28.24 8.82 48.92
CA LEU A 262 -28.79 9.48 50.11
C LEU A 262 -29.11 8.36 51.10
#